data_AF-A0A7C4N6N9-F1
#
_entry.id   AF-A0A7C4N6N9-F1
#
_cell.length_a   1.000
_cell.length_b   1.000
_cell.length_c   1.000
_cell.angle_alpha   90.00
_cell.angle_beta   90.00
_cell.angle_gamma   90.00
#
_symmetry.space_group_name_H-M   'P 1'
#
loop_
_entity.id
_entity.type
_entity.pdbx_description
1 polymer ?
#
loop_
_entity_poly.entity_id
_entity_poly.type
_entity_poly.pdbx_seq_one_letter_code
_entity_poly.pdbx_strand_id
1 'polypeptide(L)'
;MSQRILAWSRQAARRGWLGGLALVPGVGQEAAAAGVDLGPLLIVAVALLGPILLGLGIAFISWLISRGTPPAVVGPQPPKPTKPRETLPPGVHLPPPSSRPLVLALGTTVISFGIVLRGLAIPITDEISIPIILVLGLLIFAWGLFGWIRDDYRAADKH
;
A
#
# COMPACT_ATOMS: atom_id res chain seq x y z
N MET A 1 7.62 -9.65 43.81
CA MET A 1 7.98 -9.14 42.46
C MET A 1 8.41 -7.69 42.61
N SER A 2 9.66 -7.35 42.29
CA SER A 2 10.30 -6.13 42.80
C SER A 2 9.85 -4.86 42.06
N GLN A 3 9.55 -3.79 42.82
CA GLN A 3 9.15 -2.47 42.33
C GLN A 3 10.09 -1.90 41.24
N ARG A 4 11.35 -2.33 41.22
CA ARG A 4 12.36 -1.96 40.21
C ARG A 4 12.01 -2.47 38.82
N ILE A 5 11.42 -3.66 38.68
CA ILE A 5 11.05 -4.24 37.39
C ILE A 5 9.86 -3.47 36.79
N LEU A 6 8.89 -3.09 37.62
CA LEU A 6 7.75 -2.27 37.22
C LEU A 6 8.15 -0.84 36.83
N ALA A 7 9.14 -0.25 37.51
CA ALA A 7 9.68 1.06 37.14
C ALA A 7 10.44 0.98 35.79
N TRP A 8 11.23 -0.09 35.61
CA TRP A 8 12.00 -0.30 34.38
C TRP A 8 11.11 -0.58 33.17
N SER A 9 10.04 -1.37 33.32
CA SER A 9 9.10 -1.64 32.22
C SER A 9 8.32 -0.40 31.79
N ARG A 10 7.90 0.45 32.74
CA ARG A 10 7.27 1.75 32.42
C ARG A 10 8.25 2.71 31.74
N GLN A 11 9.52 2.68 32.11
CA GLN A 11 10.54 3.52 31.51
C GLN A 11 10.94 3.03 30.11
N ALA A 12 11.01 1.71 29.90
CA ALA A 12 11.20 1.09 28.59
C ALA A 12 10.00 1.33 27.66
N ALA A 13 8.76 1.23 28.17
CA ALA A 13 7.56 1.57 27.41
C ALA A 13 7.56 3.04 26.97
N ARG A 14 7.95 3.98 27.83
CA ARG A 14 8.10 5.40 27.45
C ARG A 14 9.20 5.65 26.41
N ARG A 15 10.26 4.84 26.40
CA ARG A 15 11.40 4.98 25.46
C ARG A 15 11.20 4.24 24.14
N GLY A 16 10.44 3.14 24.13
CA GLY A 16 10.10 2.39 22.92
C GLY A 16 9.30 3.23 21.91
N TRP A 17 8.48 4.17 22.40
CA TRP A 17 7.77 5.16 21.57
C TRP A 17 8.71 6.19 20.92
N LEU A 18 9.88 6.46 21.51
CA LEU A 18 10.86 7.41 20.95
C LEU A 18 11.70 6.79 19.83
N GLY A 19 11.82 5.46 19.78
CA GLY A 19 12.56 4.77 18.72
C GLY A 19 11.98 4.98 17.32
N GLY A 20 10.66 5.18 17.21
CA GLY A 20 9.99 5.54 15.96
C GLY A 20 10.03 7.05 15.63
N LEU A 21 10.29 7.90 16.63
CA LEU A 21 10.33 9.36 16.53
C LEU A 21 11.74 9.91 16.22
N ALA A 22 12.78 9.10 16.36
CA ALA A 22 14.17 9.52 16.18
C ALA A 22 14.58 9.87 14.73
N LEU A 23 13.65 9.78 13.76
CA LEU A 23 13.90 10.14 12.36
C LEU A 23 13.40 11.55 11.97
N VAL A 24 12.78 12.31 12.88
CA VAL A 24 12.35 13.69 12.61
C VAL A 24 12.89 14.64 13.68
N PRO A 25 14.09 15.22 13.51
CA PRO A 25 14.64 16.16 14.46
C PRO A 25 13.97 17.53 14.27
N GLY A 26 13.34 18.06 15.33
CA GLY A 26 12.99 19.48 15.42
C GLY A 26 11.58 19.78 15.91
N VAL A 27 10.55 19.08 15.42
CA VAL A 27 9.14 19.48 15.68
C VAL A 27 8.60 18.95 17.03
N GLY A 28 9.15 17.84 17.54
CA GLY A 28 8.63 17.18 18.74
C GLY A 28 8.99 17.85 20.08
N GLN A 29 10.01 18.71 20.12
CA GLN A 29 10.49 19.29 21.38
C GLN A 29 9.67 20.49 21.85
N GLU A 30 9.13 21.30 20.93
CA GLU A 30 8.29 22.46 21.28
C GLU A 30 6.86 22.05 21.63
N ALA A 31 6.34 21.00 20.98
CA ALA A 31 5.01 20.45 21.23
C ALA A 31 4.86 19.83 22.62
N ALA A 32 5.90 19.16 23.11
CA ALA A 32 5.94 18.55 24.44
C ALA A 32 5.83 19.59 25.57
N ALA A 33 6.27 20.83 25.34
CA ALA A 33 6.14 21.93 26.30
C ALA A 33 4.71 22.49 26.40
N ALA A 34 3.87 22.27 25.37
CA ALA A 34 2.51 22.78 25.30
C ALA A 34 1.44 21.79 25.81
N GLY A 35 1.82 20.57 26.22
CA GLY A 35 0.89 19.52 26.64
C GLY A 35 -0.01 18.98 25.50
N VAL A 36 0.25 19.39 24.26
CA VAL A 36 -0.45 18.93 23.07
C VAL A 36 0.34 17.77 22.48
N ASP A 37 -0.22 16.55 22.59
CA ASP A 37 0.38 15.36 22.00
C ASP A 37 0.22 15.41 20.47
N LEU A 38 1.16 16.06 19.79
CA LEU A 38 1.17 16.20 18.33
C LEU A 38 1.57 14.90 17.61
N GLY A 39 2.09 13.90 18.31
CA GLY A 39 2.54 12.63 17.72
C GLY A 39 1.44 11.90 16.96
N PRO A 40 0.30 11.58 17.60
CA PRO A 40 -0.84 10.94 16.94
C PRO A 40 -1.42 11.79 15.80
N LEU A 41 -1.48 13.11 15.99
CA LEU A 41 -2.05 14.05 15.03
C LEU A 41 -1.20 14.13 13.76
N LEU A 42 0.13 14.12 13.91
CA LEU A 42 1.09 14.11 12.80
C LEU A 42 1.10 12.76 12.07
N ILE A 43 0.96 11.64 12.78
CA ILE A 43 0.81 10.31 12.16
C ILE A 43 -0.47 10.23 11.34
N VAL A 44 -1.60 10.69 11.89
CA VAL A 44 -2.89 10.75 11.16
C VAL A 44 -2.80 11.70 9.97
N ALA A 45 -2.19 12.88 10.15
CA ALA A 45 -1.99 13.84 9.08
C ALA A 45 -1.13 13.26 7.96
N VAL A 46 0.00 12.62 8.25
CA VAL A 46 0.86 11.98 7.24
C VAL A 46 0.16 10.79 6.59
N ALA A 47 -0.55 9.96 7.35
CA ALA A 47 -1.26 8.80 6.82
C ALA A 47 -2.46 9.18 5.93
N LEU A 48 -3.10 10.32 6.16
CA LEU A 48 -4.22 10.81 5.33
C LEU A 48 -3.74 11.72 4.20
N LEU A 49 -2.84 12.67 4.48
CA LEU A 49 -2.35 13.62 3.48
C LEU A 49 -1.34 12.97 2.53
N GLY A 50 -0.51 12.04 2.99
CA GLY A 50 0.49 11.36 2.16
C GLY A 50 -0.11 10.71 0.91
N PRO A 51 -1.15 9.87 1.05
CA PRO A 51 -1.81 9.22 -0.09
C PRO A 51 -2.55 10.23 -0.99
N ILE A 52 -3.15 11.27 -0.41
CA ILE A 52 -3.83 12.33 -1.16
C ILE A 52 -2.82 13.09 -2.02
N LEU A 53 -1.70 13.51 -1.43
CA LEU A 53 -0.62 14.22 -2.13
C LEU A 53 0.02 13.35 -3.20
N LEU A 54 0.23 12.05 -2.91
CA LEU A 54 0.73 11.09 -3.89
C LEU A 54 -0.25 10.93 -5.06
N GLY A 55 -1.54 10.75 -4.77
CA GLY A 55 -2.60 10.64 -5.78
C GLY A 55 -2.73 11.89 -6.64
N LEU A 56 -2.67 13.07 -6.04
CA LEU A 56 -2.64 14.35 -6.75
C LEU A 56 -1.38 14.48 -7.62
N GLY A 57 -0.22 14.05 -7.12
CA GLY A 57 1.03 14.01 -7.89
C GLY A 57 0.93 13.11 -9.12
N ILE A 58 0.40 11.89 -8.97
CA ILE A 58 0.18 10.96 -10.09
C ILE A 58 -0.83 11.55 -11.09
N ALA A 59 -1.93 12.13 -10.61
CA ALA A 59 -2.94 12.75 -11.48
C ALA A 59 -2.36 13.94 -12.25
N PHE A 60 -1.54 14.77 -11.58
CA PHE A 60 -0.86 15.91 -12.19
C PHE A 60 0.14 15.47 -13.27
N ILE A 61 0.96 14.45 -12.98
CA ILE A 61 1.87 13.86 -13.97
C ILE A 61 1.10 13.27 -15.15
N SER A 62 0.02 12.52 -14.88
CA SER A 62 -0.81 11.93 -15.93
C SER A 62 -1.46 13.00 -16.82
N TRP A 63 -1.89 14.11 -16.23
CA TRP A 63 -2.43 15.26 -16.95
C TRP A 63 -1.35 16.00 -17.76
N LEU A 64 -0.13 16.14 -17.24
CA LEU A 64 0.98 16.70 -18.01
C LEU A 64 1.29 15.84 -19.24
N ILE A 65 1.33 14.51 -19.07
CA ILE A 65 1.51 13.56 -20.17
C ILE A 65 0.36 13.67 -21.17
N SER A 66 -0.88 13.81 -20.70
CA SER A 66 -2.05 13.86 -21.57
C SER A 66 -2.13 15.13 -22.44
N ARG A 67 -1.46 16.22 -22.05
CA ARG A 67 -1.34 17.42 -22.91
C ARG A 67 -0.54 17.16 -24.19
N GLY A 68 0.36 16.20 -24.18
CA GLY A 68 1.20 15.85 -25.33
C GLY A 68 0.57 14.83 -26.28
N THR A 69 -0.50 14.15 -25.86
CA THR A 69 -1.18 13.15 -26.68
C THR A 69 -2.19 13.86 -27.60
N PRO A 70 -2.07 13.74 -28.93
CA PRO A 70 -3.07 14.30 -29.82
C PRO A 70 -4.43 13.68 -29.49
N PRO A 71 -5.53 14.48 -29.45
CA PRO A 71 -6.86 13.94 -29.24
C PRO A 71 -7.12 12.88 -30.31
N ALA A 72 -7.63 11.72 -29.91
CA ALA A 72 -8.06 10.70 -30.85
C ALA A 72 -9.05 11.37 -31.81
N VAL A 73 -8.64 11.52 -33.08
CA VAL A 73 -9.47 12.14 -34.11
C VAL A 73 -10.71 11.25 -34.28
N VAL A 74 -11.85 11.70 -33.75
CA VAL A 74 -13.17 11.08 -33.94
C VAL A 74 -13.68 11.50 -35.33
N GLY A 75 -12.96 11.10 -36.37
CA GLY A 75 -13.43 11.17 -37.76
C GLY A 75 -14.10 9.85 -38.15
N PRO A 76 -14.73 9.77 -39.34
CA PRO A 76 -15.07 8.49 -39.95
C PRO A 76 -13.81 7.64 -39.95
N GLN A 77 -13.82 6.54 -39.21
CA GLN A 77 -12.65 5.69 -39.06
C GLN A 77 -12.27 5.26 -40.48
N PRO A 78 -11.07 5.64 -41.00
CA PRO A 78 -10.65 5.17 -42.30
C PRO A 78 -10.72 3.63 -42.28
N PRO A 79 -11.16 2.99 -43.38
CA PRO A 79 -11.31 1.54 -43.42
C PRO A 79 -10.03 0.92 -42.89
N LYS A 80 -10.15 0.27 -41.73
CA LYS A 80 -9.01 -0.22 -40.96
C LYS A 80 -8.23 -1.11 -41.92
N PRO A 81 -6.97 -0.77 -42.29
CA PRO A 81 -6.20 -1.64 -43.15
C PRO A 81 -6.18 -2.99 -42.46
N THR A 82 -6.71 -4.01 -43.14
CA THR A 82 -6.67 -5.40 -42.73
C THR A 82 -5.21 -5.84 -42.82
N LYS A 83 -4.39 -5.35 -41.88
CA LYS A 83 -3.09 -5.93 -41.64
C LYS A 83 -3.35 -7.41 -41.34
N PRO A 84 -2.64 -8.33 -42.01
CA PRO A 84 -2.65 -9.73 -41.63
C PRO A 84 -2.43 -9.80 -40.12
N ARG A 85 -3.28 -10.56 -39.43
CA ARG A 85 -3.15 -10.73 -37.99
C ARG A 85 -1.73 -11.25 -37.73
N GLU A 86 -0.91 -10.45 -37.04
CA GLU A 86 0.43 -10.88 -36.64
C GLU A 86 0.27 -12.17 -35.85
N THR A 87 0.69 -13.28 -36.46
CA THR A 87 0.79 -14.56 -35.78
C THR A 87 2.01 -14.48 -34.90
N LEU A 88 1.83 -14.77 -33.61
CA LEU A 88 2.93 -14.78 -32.64
C LEU A 88 4.05 -15.70 -33.15
N PRO A 89 5.33 -15.30 -32.98
CA PRO A 89 6.45 -16.17 -33.29
C PRO A 89 6.33 -17.52 -32.54
N PRO A 90 6.78 -18.63 -33.13
CA PRO A 90 6.79 -19.93 -32.45
C PRO A 90 7.52 -19.85 -31.10
N GLY A 91 6.91 -20.37 -30.03
CA GLY A 91 7.48 -20.33 -28.68
C GLY A 91 7.16 -19.07 -27.86
N VAL A 92 6.46 -18.07 -28.44
CA VAL A 92 5.99 -16.91 -27.68
C VAL A 92 4.60 -17.22 -27.11
N HIS A 93 4.54 -17.50 -25.81
CA HIS A 93 3.27 -17.49 -25.07
C HIS A 93 2.99 -16.06 -24.59
N LEU A 94 1.78 -15.57 -24.85
CA LEU A 94 1.26 -14.38 -24.19
C LEU A 94 0.33 -14.86 -23.07
N PRO A 95 0.61 -14.55 -21.80
CA PRO A 95 -0.30 -14.90 -20.73
C PRO A 95 -1.66 -14.21 -20.96
N PRO A 96 -2.77 -14.87 -20.64
CA PRO A 96 -4.08 -14.26 -20.76
C PRO A 96 -4.19 -13.02 -19.85
N PRO A 97 -5.02 -12.03 -20.21
CA PRO A 97 -5.23 -10.85 -19.38
C PRO A 97 -5.69 -11.27 -17.98
N SER A 98 -5.04 -10.70 -16.95
CA SER A 98 -5.24 -11.09 -15.55
C SER A 98 -5.29 -9.87 -14.64
N SER A 99 -6.27 -9.85 -13.73
CA SER A 99 -6.39 -8.82 -12.69
C SER A 99 -5.56 -9.13 -11.43
N ARG A 100 -4.90 -10.29 -11.36
CA ARG A 100 -4.15 -10.75 -10.18
C ARG A 100 -3.03 -9.80 -9.75
N PRO A 101 -2.23 -9.21 -10.66
CA PRO A 101 -1.18 -8.27 -10.26
C PRO A 101 -1.75 -7.03 -9.55
N LEU A 102 -2.93 -6.55 -9.97
CA LEU A 102 -3.60 -5.42 -9.33
C LEU A 102 -4.06 -5.77 -7.90
N VAL A 103 -4.63 -6.97 -7.71
CA VAL A 103 -5.05 -7.45 -6.38
C VAL A 103 -3.84 -7.56 -5.44
N LEU A 104 -2.70 -8.04 -5.94
CA LEU A 104 -1.46 -8.11 -5.16
C LEU A 104 -0.97 -6.73 -4.74
N ALA A 105 -0.94 -5.76 -5.66
CA ALA A 105 -0.56 -4.38 -5.38
C ALA A 105 -1.49 -3.72 -4.35
N LEU A 106 -2.78 -4.00 -4.43
CA LEU A 106 -3.75 -3.54 -3.43
C LEU A 106 -3.47 -4.17 -2.05
N GLY A 107 -3.24 -5.48 -2.01
CA GLY A 107 -2.89 -6.20 -0.79
C GLY A 107 -1.62 -5.65 -0.11
N THR A 108 -0.54 -5.45 -0.87
CA THR A 108 0.71 -4.87 -0.33
C THR A 108 0.55 -3.44 0.16
N THR A 109 -0.28 -2.64 -0.53
CA THR A 109 -0.63 -1.30 -0.08
C THR A 109 -1.33 -1.35 1.28
N VAL A 110 -2.38 -2.16 1.42
CA VAL A 110 -3.13 -2.30 2.67
C VAL A 110 -2.25 -2.87 3.80
N ILE A 111 -1.35 -3.82 3.50
CA ILE A 111 -0.33 -4.30 4.46
C ILE A 111 0.52 -3.14 4.97
N SER A 112 1.01 -2.29 4.07
CA SER A 112 1.86 -1.15 4.42
C SER A 112 1.12 -0.18 5.35
N PHE A 113 -0.15 0.13 5.06
CA PHE A 113 -0.99 0.90 5.97
C PHE A 113 -1.21 0.20 7.30
N GLY A 114 -1.40 -1.12 7.32
CA GLY A 114 -1.56 -1.88 8.56
C GLY A 114 -0.32 -1.87 9.46
N ILE A 115 0.88 -1.75 8.87
CA ILE A 115 2.13 -1.59 9.61
C ILE A 115 2.23 -0.19 10.23
N VAL A 116 1.81 0.85 9.50
CA VAL A 116 1.85 2.26 9.97
C VAL A 116 0.74 2.54 10.98
N LEU A 117 -0.47 2.08 10.70
CA LEU A 117 -1.69 2.32 11.48
C LEU A 117 -1.94 1.21 12.52
N ARG A 118 -0.87 0.75 13.19
CA ARG A 118 -0.97 -0.28 14.24
C ARG A 118 -1.90 0.09 15.39
N GLY A 119 -2.21 1.38 15.57
CA GLY A 119 -3.17 1.86 16.57
C GLY A 119 -4.62 1.45 16.31
N LEU A 120 -4.97 1.07 15.07
CA LEU A 120 -6.27 0.47 14.72
C LEU A 120 -6.21 -1.05 14.89
N ALA A 121 -6.09 -1.48 16.14
CA ALA A 121 -6.02 -2.89 16.52
C ALA A 121 -7.16 -3.27 17.48
N ILE A 122 -7.63 -4.50 17.37
CA ILE A 122 -8.54 -5.09 18.36
C ILE A 122 -7.67 -5.66 19.47
N PRO A 123 -7.74 -5.15 20.71
CA PRO A 123 -7.07 -5.78 21.84
C PRO A 123 -7.76 -7.10 22.16
N ILE A 124 -7.00 -8.20 22.18
CA ILE A 124 -7.47 -9.51 22.66
C ILE A 124 -7.05 -9.71 24.12
N THR A 125 -5.85 -9.25 24.46
CA THR A 125 -5.34 -9.16 25.83
C THR A 125 -4.58 -7.85 26.00
N ASP A 126 -4.14 -7.54 27.22
CA ASP A 126 -3.31 -6.36 27.50
C ASP A 126 -1.98 -6.36 26.71
N GLU A 127 -1.55 -7.51 26.21
CA GLU A 127 -0.28 -7.70 25.51
C GLU A 127 -0.46 -8.05 24.01
N ILE A 128 -1.65 -8.54 23.62
CA ILE A 128 -1.91 -9.03 22.26
C ILE A 128 -3.00 -8.19 21.61
N SER A 129 -2.63 -7.49 20.54
CA SER A 129 -3.55 -6.72 19.71
C SER A 129 -3.47 -7.22 18.27
N ILE A 130 -4.63 -7.45 17.64
CA ILE A 130 -4.68 -7.81 16.22
C ILE A 130 -4.83 -6.54 15.38
N PRO A 131 -3.82 -6.15 14.59
CA PRO A 131 -3.94 -5.03 13.66
C PRO A 131 -4.87 -5.40 12.50
N ILE A 132 -6.12 -4.93 12.55
CA ILE A 132 -7.18 -5.32 11.59
C ILE A 132 -6.75 -5.05 10.15
N ILE A 133 -6.22 -3.86 9.90
CA ILE A 133 -5.81 -3.42 8.56
C ILE A 133 -4.70 -4.32 8.01
N LEU A 134 -3.73 -4.70 8.86
CA LEU A 134 -2.64 -5.60 8.45
C LEU A 134 -3.19 -6.98 8.07
N VAL A 135 -4.07 -7.54 8.90
CA VAL A 135 -4.70 -8.84 8.64
C VAL A 135 -5.50 -8.80 7.34
N LEU A 136 -6.29 -7.75 7.12
CA LEU A 136 -7.05 -7.57 5.88
C LEU A 136 -6.12 -7.51 4.66
N GLY A 137 -5.03 -6.75 4.74
CA GLY A 137 -4.04 -6.66 3.66
C GLY A 137 -3.39 -8.01 3.35
N LEU A 138 -3.04 -8.79 4.38
CA LEU A 138 -2.50 -10.14 4.22
C LEU A 138 -3.50 -11.07 3.54
N LEU A 139 -4.78 -11.01 3.88
CA LEU A 139 -5.83 -11.82 3.26
C LEU A 139 -6.00 -11.46 1.78
N ILE A 140 -6.05 -10.17 1.43
CA ILE A 140 -6.15 -9.71 0.03
C ILE A 140 -4.93 -10.17 -0.77
N PHE A 141 -3.73 -9.99 -0.21
CA PHE A 141 -2.49 -10.41 -0.84
C PHE A 141 -2.46 -11.92 -1.08
N ALA A 142 -2.77 -12.72 -0.05
CA ALA A 142 -2.81 -14.17 -0.15
C ALA A 142 -3.81 -14.63 -1.22
N TRP A 143 -5.00 -14.04 -1.24
CA TRP A 143 -6.01 -14.33 -2.27
C TRP A 143 -5.50 -14.03 -3.69
N GLY A 144 -4.85 -12.87 -3.88
CA GLY A 144 -4.22 -12.49 -5.14
C GLY A 144 -3.16 -13.51 -5.57
N LEU A 145 -2.27 -13.88 -4.65
CA LEU A 145 -1.12 -14.75 -4.91
C LEU A 145 -1.56 -16.18 -5.26
N PHE A 146 -2.35 -16.80 -4.38
CA PHE A 146 -2.79 -18.19 -4.58
C PHE A 146 -3.61 -18.33 -5.84
N GLY A 147 -4.48 -17.35 -6.11
CA GLY A 147 -5.27 -17.41 -7.31
C GLY A 147 -4.47 -17.13 -8.57
N TRP A 148 -3.39 -16.34 -8.51
CA TRP A 148 -2.49 -16.17 -9.65
C TRP A 148 -1.75 -17.47 -9.97
N ILE A 149 -1.19 -18.12 -8.94
CA ILE A 149 -0.53 -19.42 -9.06
C ILE A 149 -1.50 -20.45 -9.66
N ARG A 150 -2.74 -20.50 -9.16
CA ARG A 150 -3.77 -21.40 -9.67
C ARG A 150 -4.11 -21.12 -11.15
N ASP A 151 -4.19 -19.87 -11.54
CA ASP A 151 -4.50 -19.49 -12.92
C ASP A 151 -3.36 -19.89 -13.87
N ASP A 152 -2.11 -19.81 -13.40
CA ASP A 152 -0.92 -20.23 -14.15
C ASP A 152 -0.90 -21.74 -14.38
N TYR A 153 -1.16 -22.55 -13.34
CA TYR A 153 -1.32 -24.00 -13.48
C TYR A 153 -2.44 -24.36 -14.47
N ARG A 154 -3.59 -23.68 -14.39
CA ARG A 154 -4.72 -23.90 -15.30
C ARG A 154 -4.43 -23.49 -16.74
N ALA A 155 -3.50 -22.57 -16.96
CA ALA A 155 -3.06 -22.17 -18.29
C ALA A 155 -2.07 -23.20 -18.84
N ALA A 156 -1.17 -23.71 -18.01
CA ALA A 156 -0.22 -24.76 -18.38
C ALA A 156 -0.90 -26.07 -18.79
N ASP A 157 -1.92 -26.52 -18.03
CA ASP A 157 -2.63 -27.79 -18.31
C ASP A 157 -3.42 -27.80 -19.63
N LYS A 158 -3.65 -26.63 -20.25
CA LYS A 158 -4.43 -26.51 -21.50
C LYS A 158 -3.59 -26.61 -22.77
N HIS A 159 -2.27 -26.72 -22.64
CA HIS A 159 -1.31 -26.74 -23.74
C HIS A 159 -0.45 -28.01 -23.68
#